data_AF-A0A846RZP2-F1
#
_entry.id   AF-A0A846RZP2-F1
#
_cell.length_a   1.000
_cell.length_b   1.000
_cell.length_c   1.000
_cell.angle_alpha   90.00
_cell.angle_beta   90.00
_cell.angle_gamma   90.00
#
_symmetry.space_group_name_H-M   'P 1'
#
loop_
_entity.id
_entity.type
_entity.pdbx_description
1 polymer ?
#
loop_
_entity_poly.entity_id
_entity_poly.type
_entity_poly.pdbx_seq_one_letter_code
_entity_poly.pdbx_strand_id
1 'polypeptide(L)'
;MDEPFAALDAMTRDQMSVDLAEMASRLGMTVLFVTHSISEAVFLSDRVFVMSARPGRITAEIDIALPKPRGLHVRESAKFVEHVGDVTKVFERLGVLKDRQHTNS
;
A
#
# COMPACT_ATOMS: atom_id res chain seq x y z
N MET A 1 -1.94 -9.28 -10.19
CA MET A 1 -2.95 -8.33 -10.70
C MET A 1 -2.25 -7.00 -10.92
N ASP A 2 -2.48 -6.34 -12.05
CA ASP A 2 -1.88 -5.02 -12.32
C ASP A 2 -2.98 -3.97 -12.21
N GLU A 3 -2.82 -3.03 -11.27
CA GLU A 3 -3.77 -1.96 -10.97
C GLU A 3 -5.23 -2.44 -10.80
N PRO A 4 -5.50 -3.38 -9.87
CA PRO A 4 -6.75 -4.13 -9.80
C PRO A 4 -8.00 -3.27 -9.58
N PHE A 5 -7.85 -2.04 -9.05
CA PHE A 5 -8.97 -1.17 -8.69
C PHE A 5 -8.92 0.21 -9.32
N ALA A 6 -8.01 0.46 -10.27
CA ALA A 6 -7.79 1.80 -10.82
C ALA A 6 -9.02 2.38 -11.56
N ALA A 7 -9.93 1.52 -12.05
CA ALA A 7 -11.14 1.92 -12.75
C ALA A 7 -12.37 2.10 -11.84
N LEU A 8 -12.24 1.86 -10.53
CA LEU A 8 -13.36 1.89 -9.59
C LEU A 8 -13.47 3.25 -8.90
N ASP A 9 -14.70 3.65 -8.57
CA ASP A 9 -14.91 4.76 -7.64
C ASP A 9 -14.43 4.40 -6.22
N ALA A 10 -14.29 5.41 -5.37
CA ALA A 10 -13.70 5.25 -4.05
C ALA A 10 -14.45 4.25 -3.15
N MET A 11 -15.79 4.27 -3.16
CA MET A 11 -16.59 3.38 -2.30
C MET A 11 -16.51 1.94 -2.79
N THR A 12 -16.66 1.73 -4.11
CA THR A 12 -16.57 0.39 -4.70
C THR A 12 -15.18 -0.21 -4.53
N ARG A 13 -14.13 0.59 -4.67
CA ARG A 13 -12.75 0.16 -4.44
C ARG A 13 -12.52 -0.29 -2.99
N ASP A 14 -13.04 0.45 -2.02
CA ASP A 14 -12.86 0.11 -0.61
C ASP A 14 -13.59 -1.18 -0.26
N GLN A 15 -14.80 -1.40 -0.78
CA GLN A 15 -15.51 -2.67 -0.60
C GLN A 15 -14.75 -3.83 -1.25
N MET A 16 -14.30 -3.69 -2.50
CA MET A 16 -13.51 -4.71 -3.19
C MET A 16 -12.19 -5.02 -2.49
N SER A 17 -11.55 -4.03 -1.87
CA SER A 17 -10.33 -4.23 -1.08
C SER A 17 -10.62 -5.10 0.15
N VAL A 18 -11.72 -4.85 0.85
CA VAL A 18 -12.13 -5.66 2.01
C VAL A 18 -12.45 -7.09 1.58
N ASP A 19 -13.25 -7.25 0.52
CA ASP A 19 -13.65 -8.57 0.02
C ASP A 19 -12.42 -9.39 -0.41
N LEU A 20 -11.47 -8.76 -1.12
CA LEU A 20 -10.22 -9.41 -1.53
C LEU A 20 -9.37 -9.83 -0.31
N ALA A 21 -9.23 -8.94 0.69
CA ALA A 21 -8.48 -9.25 1.91
C ALA A 21 -9.11 -10.42 2.68
N GLU A 22 -10.44 -10.45 2.77
CA GLU A 22 -11.18 -11.53 3.41
C GLU A 22 -11.00 -12.85 2.65
N MET A 23 -11.21 -12.85 1.32
CA MET A 23 -11.06 -14.04 0.48
C MET A 23 -9.64 -14.60 0.54
N ALA A 24 -8.62 -13.73 0.42
CA ALA A 24 -7.23 -14.14 0.50
C ALA A 24 -6.92 -14.81 1.85
N SER A 25 -7.42 -14.24 2.96
CA SER A 25 -7.24 -14.80 4.30
C SER A 25 -8.00 -16.11 4.51
N ARG A 26 -9.24 -16.22 4.00
CA ARG A 26 -10.10 -17.39 4.20
C ARG A 26 -9.68 -18.58 3.34
N LEU A 27 -9.22 -18.33 2.13
CA LEU A 27 -8.86 -19.36 1.15
C LEU A 27 -7.36 -19.71 1.18
N GLY A 28 -6.55 -19.00 1.98
CA GLY A 28 -5.11 -19.22 2.04
C GLY A 28 -4.41 -18.92 0.71
N MET A 29 -4.96 -18.00 -0.08
CA MET A 29 -4.43 -17.68 -1.41
C MET A 29 -3.16 -16.84 -1.30
N THR A 30 -2.15 -17.16 -2.11
CA THR A 30 -1.04 -16.24 -2.36
C THR A 30 -1.45 -15.25 -3.44
N VAL A 31 -1.47 -13.96 -3.11
CA VAL A 31 -1.86 -12.88 -4.02
C VAL A 31 -0.67 -11.96 -4.26
N LEU A 32 -0.36 -11.71 -5.52
CA LEU A 32 0.59 -10.69 -5.95
C LEU A 32 -0.14 -9.64 -6.78
N PHE A 33 -0.02 -8.37 -6.40
CA PHE A 33 -0.56 -7.26 -7.16
C PHE A 33 0.39 -6.06 -7.21
N VAL A 34 0.21 -5.24 -8.23
CA VAL A 34 0.91 -3.97 -8.45
C VAL A 34 -0.12 -2.85 -8.34
N THR A 35 0.22 -1.78 -7.63
CA THR A 35 -0.61 -0.59 -7.44
C THR A 35 0.29 0.64 -7.34
N HIS A 36 -0.21 1.79 -7.79
CA HIS A 36 0.40 3.09 -7.53
C HIS A 36 -0.08 3.73 -6.21
N SER A 37 -0.97 3.05 -5.47
CA SER A 37 -1.53 3.53 -4.20
C SER A 37 -0.80 2.91 -3.00
N ILE A 38 -0.10 3.74 -2.23
CA ILE A 38 0.58 3.30 -0.99
C ILE A 38 -0.42 2.70 -0.01
N SER A 39 -1.57 3.34 0.18
CA SER A 39 -2.59 2.89 1.12
C SER A 39 -3.17 1.53 0.74
N GLU A 40 -3.37 1.24 -0.56
CA GLU A 40 -3.82 -0.08 -1.02
C GLU A 40 -2.74 -1.15 -0.79
N ALA A 41 -1.49 -0.83 -1.11
CA ALA A 41 -0.36 -1.74 -0.91
C ALA A 41 -0.27 -2.17 0.56
N VAL A 42 -0.34 -1.22 1.48
CA VAL A 42 -0.32 -1.47 2.93
C VAL A 42 -1.59 -2.21 3.37
N PHE A 43 -2.77 -1.83 2.89
CA PHE A 43 -4.02 -2.44 3.34
C PHE A 43 -4.14 -3.91 2.96
N LEU A 44 -3.69 -4.31 1.76
CA LEU A 44 -3.90 -5.64 1.22
C LEU A 44 -2.74 -6.62 1.42
N SER A 45 -1.52 -6.12 1.66
CA SER A 45 -0.32 -6.97 1.59
C SER A 45 0.21 -7.35 2.96
N ASP A 46 0.84 -8.53 3.07
CA ASP A 46 1.71 -8.88 4.19
C ASP A 46 3.12 -8.32 4.01
N ARG A 47 3.54 -8.14 2.75
CA ARG A 47 4.84 -7.61 2.34
C ARG A 47 4.66 -6.64 1.19
N VAL A 48 5.29 -5.47 1.27
CA VAL A 48 5.29 -4.46 0.22
C VAL A 48 6.69 -4.33 -0.35
N PHE A 49 6.80 -4.50 -1.67
CA PHE A 49 8.04 -4.28 -2.40
C PHE A 49 7.98 -2.94 -3.14
N VAL A 50 8.94 -2.07 -2.90
CA VAL A 50 9.03 -0.76 -3.58
C VAL A 50 10.00 -0.86 -4.74
N MET A 51 9.55 -0.47 -5.92
CA MET A 51 10.37 -0.48 -7.13
C MET A 51 10.92 0.91 -7.46
N SER A 52 12.18 0.98 -7.90
CA SER A 52 12.74 2.21 -8.48
C SER A 52 12.11 2.54 -9.82
N ALA A 53 12.15 3.82 -10.18
CA ALA A 53 12.02 4.23 -11.57
C ALA A 53 13.14 3.62 -12.43
N ARG A 54 12.99 3.71 -13.76
CA ARG A 54 13.85 3.04 -14.75
C ARG A 54 15.35 3.18 -14.44
N PRO A 55 16.15 2.08 -14.49
CA PRO A 55 15.71 0.68 -14.67
C PRO A 55 15.02 0.14 -13.42
N GLY A 56 13.90 -0.57 -13.60
CA GLY A 56 13.09 -1.08 -12.48
C GLY A 56 13.86 -2.11 -11.64
N ARG A 57 14.07 -1.82 -10.37
CA ARG A 57 14.70 -2.69 -9.37
C ARG A 57 13.92 -2.63 -8.08
N ILE A 58 13.90 -3.71 -7.31
CA ILE A 58 13.40 -3.68 -5.93
C ILE A 58 14.40 -2.87 -5.10
N THR A 59 13.90 -1.87 -4.41
CA THR A 59 14.69 -0.93 -3.59
C THR A 59 14.44 -1.09 -2.11
N ALA A 60 13.26 -1.59 -1.74
CA ALA A 60 12.89 -1.90 -0.38
C ALA A 60 11.89 -3.04 -0.35
N GLU A 61 11.91 -3.76 0.76
CA GLU A 61 10.90 -4.70 1.19
C GLU A 61 10.44 -4.26 2.58
N ILE A 62 9.13 -4.18 2.79
CA ILE A 62 8.52 -3.74 4.04
C ILE A 62 7.53 -4.81 4.49
N ASP A 63 7.75 -5.34 5.70
CA ASP A 63 6.79 -6.22 6.37
C ASP A 63 5.63 -5.42 6.95
N ILE A 64 4.41 -5.84 6.65
CA ILE A 64 3.17 -5.18 7.07
C ILE A 64 2.50 -6.00 8.16
N ALA A 65 2.82 -5.68 9.41
CA ALA A 65 2.35 -6.37 10.60
C ALA A 65 0.98 -5.85 11.07
N LEU A 66 -0.01 -5.89 10.18
CA LEU A 66 -1.40 -5.53 10.48
C LEU A 66 -2.23 -6.75 10.86
N PRO A 67 -3.10 -6.66 11.89
CA PRO A 67 -3.95 -7.77 12.30
C PRO A 67 -4.92 -8.18 11.19
N LYS A 68 -5.15 -9.49 11.06
CA LYS A 68 -6.14 -10.08 10.15
C LYS A 68 -7.34 -10.61 10.95
N PRO A 69 -8.56 -10.62 10.37
CA PRO A 69 -8.93 -10.10 9.04
C PRO A 69 -8.94 -8.57 8.99
N ARG A 70 -8.61 -8.00 7.82
CA ARG A 70 -8.49 -6.55 7.65
C ARG A 70 -9.82 -5.96 7.17
N GLY A 71 -10.47 -5.19 8.04
CA GLY A 71 -11.64 -4.37 7.69
C GLY A 71 -11.26 -2.89 7.56
N LEU A 72 -12.21 -2.05 7.14
CA LEU A 72 -11.96 -0.61 6.93
C LEU A 72 -11.40 0.10 8.18
N HIS A 73 -11.82 -0.33 9.38
CA HIS A 73 -11.32 0.19 10.67
C HIS A 73 -9.79 0.12 10.82
N VAL A 74 -9.12 -0.80 10.11
CA VAL A 74 -7.66 -0.93 10.16
C VAL A 74 -6.99 0.33 9.62
N ARG A 75 -7.60 1.03 8.65
CA ARG A 75 -7.04 2.26 8.08
C ARG A 75 -6.94 3.42 9.07
N GLU A 76 -7.73 3.36 10.14
CA GLU A 76 -7.72 4.34 11.22
C GLU A 76 -6.71 3.97 12.32
N SER A 77 -6.11 2.79 12.25
CA SER A 77 -5.15 2.33 13.26
C SER A 77 -3.81 3.04 13.13
N ALA A 78 -3.17 3.33 14.27
CA ALA A 78 -1.84 3.93 14.30
C ALA A 78 -0.80 3.12 13.51
N LYS A 79 -0.85 1.78 13.60
CA LYS A 79 0.03 0.88 12.85
C LYS A 79 -0.12 1.01 11.33
N PHE A 80 -1.35 1.21 10.86
CA PHE A 80 -1.57 1.42 9.42
C PHE A 80 -0.93 2.73 8.96
N VAL A 81 -1.14 3.81 9.71
CA VAL A 81 -0.53 5.11 9.43
C VAL A 81 1.00 5.03 9.46
N GLU A 82 1.56 4.29 10.42
CA GLU A 82 3.00 4.04 10.51
C GLU A 82 3.54 3.35 9.26
N HIS A 83 2.94 2.24 8.83
CA HIS A 83 3.36 1.52 7.62
C HIS A 83 3.21 2.35 6.35
N VAL A 84 2.14 3.14 6.21
CA VAL A 84 1.99 4.10 5.12
C VAL A 84 3.14 5.12 5.13
N GLY A 85 3.50 5.62 6.32
CA GLY A 85 4.64 6.50 6.50
C GLY A 85 5.97 5.85 6.11
N ASP A 86 6.18 4.58 6.45
CA ASP A 86 7.40 3.85 6.12
C ASP A 86 7.59 3.68 4.61
N VAL A 87 6.53 3.29 3.90
CA VAL A 87 6.53 3.22 2.43
C VAL A 87 6.76 4.60 1.83
N THR A 88 6.09 5.64 2.35
CA THR A 88 6.23 7.02 1.88
C THR A 88 7.68 7.50 2.00
N LYS A 89 8.35 7.24 3.13
CA LYS A 89 9.77 7.58 3.34
C LYS A 89 10.69 6.89 2.35
N VAL A 90 10.36 5.68 1.86
CA VAL A 90 11.13 5.05 0.77
C VAL A 90 11.05 5.90 -0.48
N PHE A 91 9.85 6.30 -0.89
CA PHE A 91 9.66 7.13 -2.09
C PHE A 91 10.30 8.52 -1.96
N GLU A 92 10.33 9.11 -0.76
CA GLU A 92 11.07 10.34 -0.48
C GLU A 92 12.59 10.14 -0.67
N ARG A 93 13.16 9.06 -0.11
CA ARG A 93 14.59 8.73 -0.30
C ARG A 93 14.95 8.47 -1.77
N LEU A 94 14.02 7.94 -2.55
CA LEU A 94 14.17 7.74 -3.99
C LEU A 94 13.98 9.05 -4.80
N GLY A 95 13.60 10.16 -4.14
CA GLY A 95 13.36 11.44 -4.78
C GLY A 95 12.07 11.50 -5.62
N VAL A 96 11.18 10.51 -5.47
CA VAL A 96 9.88 10.43 -6.16
C VAL A 96 8.88 11.38 -5.50
N LEU A 97 8.86 11.42 -4.16
CA LEU A 97 8.11 12.39 -3.39
C LEU A 97 9.07 13.47 -2.88
N LYS A 98 8.62 14.73 -2.94
CA LYS A 98 9.36 15.88 -2.41
C LYS A 98 8.44 16.64 -1.48
N ASP A 99 8.85 16.79 -0.23
CA ASP A 99 8.18 17.71 0.69
C ASP A 99 8.57 19.15 0.34
N ARG A 100 7.63 19.97 -0.14
CA ARG A 100 7.84 21.41 -0.36
C ARG A 100 7.57 22.15 0.96
N GLN A 101 8.43 21.98 1.94
CA GLN A 101 8.45 22.84 3.13
C GLN A 101 9.82 23.52 3.17
N HIS A 102 9.86 24.78 2.67
CA HIS A 102 10.91 25.83 2.78
C HIS A 102 11.35 26.47 1.45
N THR A 103 10.50 27.36 0.91
CA THR A 103 10.95 28.62 0.30
C THR A 103 9.89 29.68 0.63
N ASN A 104 10.03 30.30 1.80
CA ASN A 104 9.59 31.67 2.04
C ASN A 104 10.75 32.34 2.77
N SER A 105 11.64 32.95 1.99
CA SER A 105 12.51 34.05 2.40
C SER A 105 12.02 35.30 1.70
#